data_AF-A0A7R9AJJ9-F1
#
_entry.id   AF-A0A7R9AJJ9-F1
#
_cell.length_a   1.000
_cell.length_b   1.000
_cell.length_c   1.000
_cell.angle_alpha   90.00
_cell.angle_beta   90.00
_cell.angle_gamma   90.00
#
_symmetry.space_group_name_H-M   'P 1'
#
loop_
_entity.id
_entity.type
_entity.pdbx_description
1 polymer ?
#
loop_
_entity_poly.entity_id
_entity_poly.type
_entity_poly.pdbx_seq_one_letter_code
_entity_poly.pdbx_strand_id
1 'polypeptide(L)'
;KTVLNESELAKEFIDKTPNWDVERIAELDTIILKMAICEFLKFPSIPLKVTINEYLELAKEYSTPKSSLFINGILDNLLALMFGVLYLFMILPQQRKAKKEKEFESSLKVGDKIITKSGFHGKIAELAETTVVIETMSGKLKMEKSAISLDMSAALNKKA
;
A
#
# COMPACT_ATOMS: atom_id res chain seq x y z
N LYS A 1 19.24 16.44 -14.28
CA LYS A 1 18.28 16.54 -13.16
C LYS A 1 18.97 16.41 -11.80
N THR A 2 19.98 15.55 -11.66
CA THR A 2 20.72 15.34 -10.40
C THR A 2 21.43 16.60 -9.89
N VAL A 3 22.30 17.22 -10.70
CA VAL A 3 23.06 18.44 -10.32
C VAL A 3 22.13 19.60 -9.95
N LEU A 4 20.98 19.72 -10.64
CA LEU A 4 20.01 20.78 -10.39
C LEU A 4 19.24 20.64 -9.06
N ASN A 5 19.22 19.44 -8.47
CA ASN A 5 18.48 19.14 -7.24
C ASN A 5 19.41 18.61 -6.13
N GLU A 6 20.69 18.93 -6.20
CA GLU A 6 21.71 18.33 -5.35
C GLU A 6 21.43 18.53 -3.86
N SER A 7 20.99 19.71 -3.45
CA SER A 7 20.66 20.03 -2.06
C SER A 7 19.39 19.32 -1.55
N GLU A 8 18.41 19.07 -2.43
CA GLU A 8 17.19 18.33 -2.12
C GLU A 8 17.50 16.83 -1.97
N LEU A 9 18.25 16.28 -2.93
CA LEU A 9 18.65 14.87 -2.94
C LEU A 9 19.59 14.53 -1.78
N ALA A 10 20.48 15.46 -1.40
CA ALA A 10 21.36 15.29 -0.25
C ALA A 10 20.58 15.24 1.08
N LYS A 11 19.51 16.03 1.23
CA LYS A 11 18.64 15.98 2.42
C LYS A 11 17.88 14.66 2.51
N GLU A 12 17.26 14.23 1.40
CA GLU A 12 16.56 12.94 1.33
C GLU A 12 17.49 11.75 1.63
N PHE A 13 18.75 11.84 1.20
CA PHE A 13 19.79 10.88 1.54
C PHE A 13 20.11 10.88 3.04
N ILE A 14 20.44 12.04 3.63
CA ILE A 14 20.86 12.16 5.03
C ILE A 14 19.73 11.77 5.99
N ASP A 15 18.51 12.25 5.77
CA ASP A 15 17.37 12.02 6.65
C ASP A 15 16.98 10.53 6.69
N LYS A 16 17.26 9.77 5.62
CA LYS A 16 16.92 8.34 5.48
C LYS A 16 18.08 7.40 5.75
N THR A 17 19.29 7.91 5.99
CA THR A 17 20.50 7.12 6.30
C THR A 17 21.15 7.50 7.64
N PRO A 18 20.40 7.59 8.76
CA PRO A 18 20.91 8.13 10.03
C PRO A 18 22.03 7.31 10.69
N ASN A 19 22.23 6.04 10.30
CA ASN A 19 23.19 5.12 10.91
C ASN A 19 24.55 5.04 10.19
N TRP A 20 24.76 5.82 9.12
CA TRP A 20 25.97 5.74 8.31
C TRP A 20 26.81 7.00 8.52
N ASP A 21 28.10 6.82 8.81
CA ASP A 21 29.05 7.92 9.00
C ASP A 21 29.34 8.59 7.64
N VAL A 22 28.58 9.65 7.34
CA VAL A 22 28.59 10.36 6.05
C VAL A 22 29.98 10.91 5.72
N GLU A 23 30.79 11.19 6.75
CA GLU A 23 32.16 11.70 6.59
C GLU A 23 33.15 10.62 6.12
N ARG A 24 32.79 9.33 6.24
CA ARG A 24 33.63 8.19 5.80
C ARG A 24 33.25 7.63 4.43
N ILE A 25 32.21 8.17 3.81
CA ILE A 25 31.75 7.72 2.50
C ILE A 25 32.67 8.30 1.43
N ALA A 26 33.12 7.45 0.49
CA ALA A 26 33.89 7.95 -0.64
C ALA A 26 33.06 8.99 -1.42
N GLU A 27 33.70 10.07 -1.87
CA GLU A 27 33.01 11.12 -2.63
C GLU A 27 32.25 10.55 -3.84
N LEU A 28 32.85 9.55 -4.49
CA LEU A 28 32.25 8.85 -5.61
C LEU A 28 30.98 8.05 -5.23
N ASP A 29 30.96 7.40 -4.07
CA ASP A 29 29.77 6.67 -3.58
C ASP A 29 28.61 7.62 -3.34
N THR A 30 28.91 8.81 -2.83
CA THR A 30 27.92 9.89 -2.64
C THR A 30 27.34 10.34 -3.98
N ILE A 31 28.17 10.49 -5.01
CA ILE A 31 27.72 10.86 -6.36
C ILE A 31 26.82 9.76 -6.96
N ILE A 32 27.25 8.50 -6.85
CA ILE A 32 26.48 7.33 -7.33
C ILE A 32 25.11 7.27 -6.63
N LEU A 33 25.07 7.41 -5.31
CA LEU A 33 23.83 7.41 -4.53
C LEU A 33 22.90 8.56 -4.91
N LYS A 34 23.43 9.79 -5.08
CA LYS A 34 22.64 10.95 -5.53
C LYS A 34 22.01 10.70 -6.91
N MET A 35 22.76 10.09 -7.83
CA MET A 35 22.24 9.75 -9.16
C MET A 35 21.15 8.68 -9.09
N ALA A 36 21.37 7.60 -8.33
CA ALA A 36 20.39 6.53 -8.14
C ALA A 36 19.07 7.04 -7.54
N ILE A 37 19.15 7.87 -6.49
CA ILE A 37 17.97 8.47 -5.85
C ILE A 37 17.26 9.43 -6.81
N CYS A 38 18.00 10.22 -7.58
CA CYS A 38 17.40 11.09 -8.60
C CYS A 38 16.62 10.27 -9.64
N GLU A 39 17.14 9.12 -10.03
CA GLU A 39 16.51 8.24 -10.99
C GLU A 39 15.20 7.66 -10.43
N PHE A 40 15.25 7.11 -9.22
CA PHE A 40 14.08 6.61 -8.50
C PHE A 40 12.94 7.64 -8.40
N LEU A 41 13.27 8.89 -8.08
CA LEU A 41 12.27 9.92 -7.81
C LEU A 41 11.75 10.62 -9.07
N LYS A 42 12.59 10.76 -10.11
CA LYS A 42 12.27 11.61 -11.26
C LYS A 42 12.00 10.82 -12.56
N PHE A 43 12.18 9.50 -12.56
CA PHE A 43 12.05 8.63 -13.75
C PHE A 43 11.22 7.37 -13.45
N PRO A 44 9.87 7.50 -13.32
CA PRO A 44 9.00 6.38 -12.99
C PRO A 44 8.92 5.28 -14.07
N SER A 45 9.39 5.56 -15.29
CA SER A 45 9.44 4.59 -16.40
C SER A 45 10.58 3.59 -16.29
N ILE A 46 11.58 3.83 -15.42
CA ILE A 46 12.73 2.94 -15.27
C ILE A 46 12.46 2.03 -14.06
N PRO A 47 12.53 0.68 -14.24
CA PRO A 47 12.36 -0.23 -13.12
C PRO A 47 13.44 -0.03 -12.06
N LEU A 48 13.05 0.13 -10.79
CA LEU A 48 13.95 0.42 -9.67
C LEU A 48 15.08 -0.62 -9.52
N LYS A 49 14.80 -1.89 -9.83
CA LYS A 49 15.81 -2.96 -9.80
C LYS A 49 16.86 -2.82 -10.90
N VAL A 50 16.47 -2.31 -12.07
CA VAL A 50 17.42 -2.03 -13.17
C VAL A 50 18.34 -0.91 -12.74
N THR A 51 17.77 0.21 -12.28
CA THR A 51 18.52 1.34 -11.71
C THR A 51 19.54 0.87 -10.66
N ILE A 52 19.14 0.06 -9.66
CA ILE A 52 20.07 -0.48 -8.66
C ILE A 52 21.23 -1.22 -9.33
N ASN A 53 20.94 -2.19 -10.20
CA ASN A 53 21.98 -2.99 -10.84
C ASN A 53 22.99 -2.13 -11.60
N GLU A 54 22.54 -1.13 -12.36
CA GLU A 54 23.43 -0.24 -13.11
C GLU A 54 24.36 0.57 -12.18
N TYR A 55 23.83 1.14 -11.09
CA TYR A 55 24.65 1.90 -10.14
C TYR A 55 25.57 1.01 -9.29
N LEU A 56 25.21 -0.26 -9.07
CA LEU A 56 26.11 -1.24 -8.44
C LEU A 56 27.29 -1.60 -9.34
N GLU A 57 27.07 -1.79 -10.64
CA GLU A 57 28.15 -2.00 -11.61
C GLU A 57 29.08 -0.79 -11.66
N LEU A 58 28.54 0.43 -11.69
CA LEU A 58 29.35 1.66 -11.61
C LEU A 58 30.19 1.73 -10.33
N ALA A 59 29.64 1.30 -9.19
CA ALA A 59 30.37 1.31 -7.93
C ALA A 59 31.50 0.27 -7.90
N LYS A 60 31.31 -0.89 -8.53
CA LYS A 60 32.37 -1.91 -8.68
C LYS A 60 33.50 -1.41 -9.56
N GLU A 61 33.16 -0.72 -10.64
CA GLU A 61 34.13 -0.28 -11.65
C GLU A 61 34.97 0.92 -11.19
N TYR A 62 34.32 1.91 -10.55
CA TYR A 62 34.96 3.21 -10.30
C TYR A 62 35.28 3.49 -8.83
N SER A 63 34.69 2.76 -7.88
CA SER A 63 34.81 3.04 -6.45
C SER A 63 35.63 1.98 -5.69
N THR A 64 35.38 1.80 -4.39
CA THR A 64 36.11 0.84 -3.57
C THR A 64 35.55 -0.58 -3.71
N PRO A 65 36.34 -1.64 -3.43
CA PRO A 65 35.85 -3.02 -3.47
C PRO A 65 34.65 -3.32 -2.55
N LYS A 66 34.37 -2.46 -1.57
CA LYS A 66 33.22 -2.60 -0.65
C LYS A 66 32.05 -1.68 -1.00
N SER A 67 32.22 -0.76 -1.94
CA SER A 67 31.23 0.26 -2.27
C SER A 67 29.95 -0.32 -2.87
N SER A 68 30.04 -1.37 -3.68
CA SER A 68 28.84 -2.02 -4.23
C SER A 68 27.94 -2.60 -3.13
N LEU A 69 28.52 -3.24 -2.10
CA LEU A 69 27.74 -3.78 -0.97
C LEU A 69 27.10 -2.66 -0.16
N PHE A 70 27.86 -1.59 0.08
CA PHE A 70 27.39 -0.41 0.81
C PHE A 70 26.21 0.26 0.10
N ILE A 71 26.36 0.55 -1.20
CA ILE A 71 25.32 1.18 -2.02
C ILE A 71 24.08 0.29 -2.12
N ASN A 72 24.26 -1.02 -2.30
CA ASN A 72 23.13 -1.95 -2.34
C ASN A 72 22.29 -1.87 -1.06
N GLY A 73 22.93 -1.92 0.11
CA GLY A 73 22.24 -1.86 1.39
C GLY A 73 21.45 -0.57 1.59
N ILE A 74 21.99 0.57 1.13
CA ILE A 74 21.29 1.86 1.22
C ILE A 74 20.09 1.91 0.28
N LEU A 75 20.26 1.53 -0.99
CA LEU A 75 19.18 1.59 -1.97
C LEU A 75 18.06 0.61 -1.61
N ASP A 76 18.39 -0.60 -1.14
CA ASP A 76 17.39 -1.57 -0.68
C ASP A 76 16.59 -1.07 0.53
N ASN A 77 17.26 -0.46 1.52
CA ASN A 77 16.58 0.09 2.68
C ASN A 77 15.64 1.26 2.31
N LEU A 78 16.08 2.12 1.38
CA LEU A 78 15.27 3.21 0.85
C LEU A 78 14.00 2.68 0.17
N LEU A 79 14.14 1.65 -0.67
CA LEU A 79 13.02 0.99 -1.32
C LEU A 79 12.07 0.37 -0.30
N ALA A 80 12.60 -0.35 0.69
CA ALA A 80 11.79 -0.96 1.74
C ALA A 80 10.97 0.07 2.52
N LEU A 81 11.55 1.23 2.84
CA LEU A 81 10.84 2.32 3.50
C LEU A 81 9.73 2.90 2.60
N MET A 82 10.04 3.17 1.33
CA MET A 82 9.07 3.70 0.36
C MET A 82 7.90 2.74 0.14
N PHE A 83 8.18 1.46 -0.10
CA PHE A 83 7.16 0.42 -0.25
C PHE A 83 6.43 0.16 1.06
N GLY A 84 7.09 0.24 2.21
CA GLY A 84 6.49 0.07 3.53
C GLY A 84 5.45 1.16 3.84
N VAL A 85 5.74 2.41 3.50
CA VAL A 85 4.79 3.52 3.63
C VAL A 85 3.60 3.34 2.69
N LEU A 86 3.85 3.05 1.40
CA LEU A 86 2.78 2.80 0.44
C LEU A 86 1.92 1.59 0.84
N TYR A 87 2.53 0.51 1.31
CA TYR A 87 1.85 -0.68 1.84
C TYR A 87 0.97 -0.33 3.04
N LEU A 88 1.51 0.41 4.02
CA LEU A 88 0.78 0.80 5.22
C LEU A 88 -0.45 1.65 4.88
N PHE A 89 -0.32 2.59 3.96
CA PHE A 89 -1.42 3.48 3.60
C PHE A 89 -2.41 2.89 2.60
N MET A 90 -1.99 1.96 1.74
CA MET A 90 -2.87 1.41 0.70
C MET A 90 -3.45 0.05 1.06
N ILE A 91 -2.60 -0.88 1.49
CA ILE A 91 -2.98 -2.29 1.67
C ILE A 91 -3.64 -2.50 3.03
N LEU A 92 -3.13 -1.89 4.10
CA LEU A 92 -3.72 -2.03 5.44
C LEU A 92 -5.18 -1.55 5.55
N PRO A 93 -5.58 -0.36 5.05
CA PRO A 93 -6.98 0.04 5.11
C PRO A 93 -7.88 -0.86 4.25
N GLN A 94 -7.40 -1.34 3.11
CA GLN A 94 -8.15 -2.27 2.27
C GLN A 94 -8.39 -3.61 2.97
N GLN A 95 -7.37 -4.16 3.64
CA GLN A 95 -7.51 -5.37 4.46
C GLN A 95 -8.48 -5.17 5.62
N ARG A 96 -8.40 -4.03 6.32
CA ARG A 96 -9.34 -3.68 7.40
C ARG A 96 -10.78 -3.60 6.89
N LYS A 97 -11.01 -3.01 5.72
CA LYS A 97 -12.35 -2.92 5.10
C LYS A 97 -12.89 -4.31 4.74
N ALA A 98 -12.08 -5.14 4.07
CA ALA A 98 -12.47 -6.50 3.70
C ALA A 98 -12.78 -7.38 4.93
N LYS A 99 -12.01 -7.24 6.01
CA LYS A 99 -12.27 -7.96 7.26
C LYS A 99 -13.60 -7.55 7.90
N LYS A 100 -13.88 -6.24 7.94
CA LYS A 100 -15.16 -5.71 8.45
C LYS A 100 -16.36 -6.20 7.62
N GLU A 101 -16.24 -6.26 6.30
CA GLU A 101 -17.30 -6.81 5.44
C GLU A 101 -17.59 -8.29 5.77
N LYS A 102 -16.55 -9.12 5.92
CA LYS A 102 -16.72 -10.54 6.31
C LYS A 102 -17.31 -10.70 7.72
N GLU A 103 -16.81 -9.93 8.69
CA GLU A 103 -17.34 -9.94 10.05
C GLU A 103 -18.83 -9.53 10.07
N PHE A 104 -19.20 -8.51 9.29
CA PHE A 104 -20.59 -8.09 9.15
C PHE A 104 -21.47 -9.17 8.51
N GLU A 105 -21.05 -9.79 7.42
CA GLU A 105 -21.78 -10.90 6.78
C GLU A 105 -22.04 -12.05 7.74
N SER A 106 -21.07 -12.37 8.61
CA SER A 106 -21.22 -13.41 9.64
C SER A 106 -22.11 -13.00 10.81
N SER A 107 -22.24 -11.70 11.06
CA SER A 107 -23.06 -11.15 12.15
C SER A 107 -24.55 -11.04 11.83
N LEU A 108 -24.92 -11.18 10.55
CA LEU A 108 -26.30 -11.08 10.09
C LEU A 108 -27.20 -12.16 10.71
N LYS A 109 -28.40 -11.77 11.11
CA LYS A 109 -29.41 -12.65 11.71
C LYS A 109 -30.76 -12.49 11.03
N VAL A 110 -31.60 -13.51 11.15
CA VAL A 110 -32.99 -13.45 10.72
C VAL A 110 -33.69 -12.32 11.48
N GLY A 111 -34.40 -11.48 10.74
CA GLY A 111 -35.07 -10.31 11.28
C GLY A 111 -34.33 -8.98 11.08
N ASP A 112 -33.04 -9.00 10.72
CA ASP A 112 -32.28 -7.78 10.48
C ASP A 112 -32.81 -7.01 9.28
N LYS A 113 -32.89 -5.69 9.42
CA LYS A 113 -33.16 -4.79 8.30
C LYS A 113 -31.84 -4.47 7.60
N ILE A 114 -31.82 -4.63 6.29
CA ILE A 114 -30.63 -4.51 5.46
C ILE A 114 -30.89 -3.65 4.23
N ILE A 115 -29.80 -3.13 3.66
CA ILE A 115 -29.78 -2.47 2.36
C ILE A 115 -28.73 -3.16 1.49
N THR A 116 -29.11 -3.55 0.27
CA THR A 116 -28.17 -4.12 -0.71
C THR A 116 -27.24 -3.06 -1.27
N LYS A 117 -26.08 -3.45 -1.81
CA LYS A 117 -25.15 -2.53 -2.50
C LYS A 117 -25.79 -1.76 -3.67
N SER A 118 -26.88 -2.29 -4.23
CA SER A 118 -27.71 -1.65 -5.26
C SER A 118 -28.86 -0.77 -4.74
N GLY A 119 -29.05 -0.69 -3.42
CA GLY A 119 -30.04 0.20 -2.79
C GLY A 119 -31.41 -0.43 -2.51
N PHE A 120 -31.55 -1.76 -2.60
CA PHE A 120 -32.81 -2.41 -2.20
C PHE A 120 -32.91 -2.55 -0.69
N HIS A 121 -34.06 -2.17 -0.14
CA HIS A 121 -34.36 -2.31 1.27
C HIS A 121 -35.15 -3.60 1.50
N GLY A 122 -34.80 -4.32 2.55
CA GLY A 122 -35.51 -5.54 2.93
C GLY A 122 -35.21 -5.97 4.36
N LYS A 123 -35.95 -6.99 4.79
CA LYS A 123 -35.73 -7.67 6.08
C LYS A 123 -35.29 -9.10 5.82
N ILE A 124 -34.29 -9.60 6.54
CA ILE A 124 -33.84 -10.99 6.39
C ILE A 124 -34.96 -11.93 6.85
N ALA A 125 -35.46 -12.76 5.95
CA ALA A 125 -36.47 -13.79 6.22
C ALA A 125 -35.80 -15.14 6.53
N GLU A 126 -34.78 -15.52 5.75
CA GLU A 126 -34.02 -16.76 5.94
C GLU A 126 -32.54 -16.53 5.65
N LEU A 127 -31.67 -17.23 6.38
CA LEU A 127 -30.22 -17.10 6.28
C LEU A 127 -29.60 -18.50 6.05
N ALA A 128 -28.88 -18.67 4.94
CA ALA A 128 -28.06 -19.86 4.67
C ALA A 128 -26.57 -19.52 4.87
N GLU A 129 -25.64 -20.39 4.47
CA GLU A 129 -24.19 -20.14 4.65
C GLU A 129 -23.68 -18.98 3.77
N THR A 130 -23.92 -19.02 2.46
CA THR A 130 -23.47 -17.99 1.50
C THR A 130 -24.60 -17.08 1.02
N THR A 131 -25.85 -17.56 1.08
CA THR A 131 -27.02 -16.85 0.56
C THR A 131 -27.97 -16.42 1.67
N VAL A 132 -28.82 -15.44 1.34
CA VAL A 132 -29.83 -14.86 2.21
C VAL A 132 -31.12 -14.66 1.41
N VAL A 133 -32.26 -14.92 2.04
CA VAL A 133 -33.58 -14.60 1.50
C VAL A 133 -34.09 -13.37 2.22
N ILE A 134 -34.36 -12.32 1.47
CA ILE A 134 -34.84 -11.05 1.98
C ILE A 134 -36.31 -10.87 1.61
N GLU A 135 -37.09 -10.34 2.54
CA GLU A 135 -38.46 -9.91 2.32
C GLU A 135 -38.45 -8.43 1.95
N THR A 136 -38.92 -8.14 0.75
CA THR A 136 -39.11 -6.79 0.21
C THR A 136 -40.60 -6.49 0.12
N MET A 137 -40.97 -5.24 -0.18
CA MET A 137 -42.39 -4.86 -0.32
C MET A 137 -43.11 -5.60 -1.45
N SER A 138 -42.37 -6.19 -2.40
CA SER A 138 -42.90 -6.87 -3.58
C SER A 138 -42.73 -8.39 -3.53
N GLY A 139 -42.29 -8.95 -2.39
CA GLY A 139 -42.09 -10.40 -2.21
C GLY A 139 -40.68 -10.76 -1.71
N LYS A 140 -40.39 -12.07 -1.72
CA LYS A 140 -39.12 -12.63 -1.24
C LYS A 140 -38.09 -12.74 -2.38
N LEU A 141 -36.86 -12.32 -2.13
CA LEU A 141 -35.73 -12.37 -3.07
C LEU A 141 -34.55 -13.10 -2.44
N LYS A 142 -33.94 -14.03 -3.17
CA LYS A 142 -32.71 -14.72 -2.75
C LYS A 142 -31.49 -14.03 -3.36
N MET A 143 -30.46 -13.78 -2.55
CA MET A 143 -29.21 -13.18 -2.99
C MET A 143 -28.01 -13.66 -2.18
N GLU A 144 -26.80 -13.34 -2.64
CA GLU A 144 -25.56 -13.57 -1.90
C GLU A 144 -25.45 -12.61 -0.72
N LYS A 145 -24.90 -13.08 0.41
CA LYS A 145 -24.63 -12.22 1.57
C LYS A 145 -23.69 -11.07 1.24
N SER A 146 -22.74 -11.31 0.34
CA SER A 146 -21.77 -10.31 -0.14
C SER A 146 -22.41 -9.16 -0.93
N ALA A 147 -23.66 -9.30 -1.36
CA ALA A 147 -24.42 -8.23 -1.99
C ALA A 147 -25.02 -7.24 -0.98
N ILE A 148 -24.97 -7.53 0.33
CA ILE A 148 -25.45 -6.62 1.38
C ILE A 148 -24.41 -5.54 1.64
N SER A 149 -24.86 -4.29 1.73
CA SER A 149 -23.98 -3.16 2.07
C SER A 149 -23.85 -3.03 3.58
N LEU A 150 -22.62 -3.15 4.09
CA LEU A 150 -22.29 -2.88 5.49
C LEU A 150 -22.62 -1.43 5.85
N ASP A 151 -22.15 -0.47 5.06
CA ASP A 151 -22.27 0.97 5.38
C ASP A 151 -23.74 1.42 5.42
N MET A 152 -24.53 1.01 4.43
CA MET A 152 -25.94 1.40 4.33
C MET A 152 -26.81 0.67 5.36
N SER A 153 -26.57 -0.62 5.58
CA SER A 153 -27.31 -1.40 6.60
C SER A 153 -26.97 -0.92 8.02
N ALA A 154 -25.70 -0.61 8.30
CA ALA A 154 -25.30 -0.03 9.57
C ALA A 154 -25.91 1.36 9.80
N ALA A 155 -25.99 2.20 8.76
CA ALA A 155 -26.66 3.50 8.83
C ALA A 155 -28.16 3.38 9.10
N LEU A 156 -28.82 2.38 8.50
CA LEU A 156 -30.23 2.10 8.74
C LEU A 156 -30.50 1.69 10.20
N ASN A 157 -29.61 0.88 10.78
CA ASN A 157 -29.72 0.41 12.16
C ASN A 157 -29.18 1.41 13.19
N LYS A 158 -28.50 2.49 12.75
CA LYS A 158 -28.06 3.61 13.60
C LYS A 158 -29.19 4.58 13.99
N LYS A 159 -30.43 4.36 13.51
CA LYS A 159 -31.62 5.09 13.98
C LYS A 159 -32.41 4.25 14.98
N ALA A 160 -31.99 4.31 16.23
CA ALA A 160 -32.82 4.30 17.44
C ALA A 160 -31.95 4.80 18.60
#